data_AF-A0A2V8R5I5-F1
#
_entry.id   AF-A0A2V8R5I5-F1
#
_cell.length_a   1.000
_cell.length_b   1.000
_cell.length_c   1.000
_cell.angle_alpha   90.00
_cell.angle_beta   90.00
_cell.angle_gamma   90.00
#
_symmetry.space_group_name_H-M   'P 1'
#
loop_
_entity.id
_entity.type
_entity.pdbx_description
1 polymer ?
#
loop_
_entity_poly.entity_id
_entity_poly.type
_entity_poly.pdbx_seq_one_letter_code
_entity_poly.pdbx_strand_id
1 'polypeptide(L)'
;MNEKSNATSPNNGVNPRGCERAQEFVTYLYGEATPGESKAFRQHLANCAVCREELAAFGVVREAVGEWKAEALGTVPSLDISEALSPVVSSRPAPERKRSAVAALREFFSLSPLWLQAGALAAALVVCALAALTVARTEVRWDSNGLAFRTGVKERVVEKERIVQAPGQAGYTQEQVDAIVKENVEREVAAEHAKWEADNGQRVSVLEAALKQQRSATRGGATVARQQTPRRSAPGSAESAQLVADPFSPREERVPRLTDLLGAVNAPQ
;
A
#
# COMPACT_ATOMS: atom_id res chain seq x y z
N MET A 1 31.95 -39.95 -34.23
CA MET A 1 30.76 -39.19 -33.78
C MET A 1 30.89 -39.03 -32.28
N ASN A 2 31.39 -37.87 -31.82
CA ASN A 2 31.64 -37.58 -30.42
C ASN A 2 30.68 -36.46 -30.01
N GLU A 3 29.55 -36.81 -29.42
CA GLU A 3 28.69 -35.86 -28.72
C GLU A 3 29.39 -35.45 -27.42
N LYS A 4 29.95 -34.23 -27.43
CA LYS A 4 30.40 -33.55 -26.22
C LYS A 4 29.18 -33.27 -25.36
N SER A 5 29.03 -34.03 -24.29
CA SER A 5 28.13 -33.74 -23.19
C SER A 5 28.53 -32.38 -22.60
N ASN A 6 27.74 -31.35 -22.90
CA ASN A 6 27.86 -30.07 -22.20
C ASN A 6 27.47 -30.32 -20.75
N ALA A 7 28.47 -30.41 -19.88
CA ALA A 7 28.28 -30.39 -18.44
C ALA A 7 27.50 -29.12 -18.08
N THR A 8 26.27 -29.31 -17.62
CA THR A 8 25.44 -28.28 -17.00
C THR A 8 26.28 -27.63 -15.91
N SER A 9 26.75 -26.41 -16.19
CA SER A 9 27.47 -25.59 -15.25
C SER A 9 26.61 -25.44 -14.00
N PRO A 10 27.08 -25.81 -12.79
CA PRO A 10 26.40 -25.48 -11.57
C PRO A 10 26.61 -23.98 -11.35
N ASN A 11 25.82 -23.16 -12.05
CA ASN A 11 25.52 -21.83 -11.58
C ASN A 11 24.73 -22.00 -10.28
N ASN A 12 25.46 -22.33 -9.21
CA ASN A 12 25.13 -21.97 -7.86
C ASN A 12 25.09 -20.44 -7.83
N GLY A 13 24.02 -19.88 -8.38
CA GLY A 13 23.46 -18.65 -7.87
C GLY A 13 23.12 -18.97 -6.44
N VAL A 14 24.10 -18.77 -5.56
CA VAL A 14 23.92 -18.83 -4.11
C VAL A 14 22.90 -17.75 -3.83
N ASN A 15 21.62 -18.11 -3.89
CA ASN A 15 20.56 -17.27 -3.40
C ASN A 15 20.97 -16.97 -1.97
N PRO A 16 21.22 -15.69 -1.61
CA PRO A 16 21.83 -15.34 -0.33
C PRO A 16 20.97 -15.73 0.88
N ARG A 17 19.80 -16.33 0.63
CA ARG A 17 18.82 -16.77 1.62
C ARG A 17 18.66 -18.28 1.70
N GLY A 18 19.32 -19.09 0.87
CA GLY A 18 19.49 -20.54 1.15
C GLY A 18 18.34 -21.48 0.80
N CYS A 19 17.26 -21.02 0.15
CA CYS A 19 16.25 -21.91 -0.46
C CYS A 19 16.01 -21.55 -1.93
N GLU A 20 15.99 -22.55 -2.82
CA GLU A 20 15.78 -22.38 -4.27
C GLU A 20 14.30 -22.18 -4.65
N ARG A 21 13.37 -22.26 -3.70
CA ARG A 21 11.91 -22.18 -3.95
C ARG A 21 11.33 -20.76 -3.83
N ALA A 22 12.15 -19.73 -4.06
CA ALA A 22 11.74 -18.32 -3.94
C ALA A 22 10.54 -17.98 -4.84
N GLN A 23 10.51 -18.52 -6.07
CA GLN A 23 9.39 -18.29 -6.99
C GLN A 23 8.07 -18.83 -6.44
N GLU A 24 8.07 -20.07 -5.92
CA GLU A 24 6.87 -20.69 -5.35
C GLU A 24 6.39 -19.98 -4.09
N PHE A 25 7.31 -19.43 -3.29
CA PHE A 25 7.00 -18.62 -2.12
C PHE A 25 6.22 -17.35 -2.51
N VAL A 26 6.65 -16.63 -3.55
CA VAL A 26 5.96 -15.44 -4.05
C VAL A 26 4.57 -15.80 -4.57
N THR A 27 4.46 -16.84 -5.40
CA THR A 27 3.17 -17.32 -5.93
C THR A 27 2.22 -17.75 -4.79
N TYR A 28 2.74 -18.36 -3.73
CA TYR A 28 1.97 -18.70 -2.53
C TYR A 28 1.50 -17.45 -1.75
N LEU A 29 2.37 -16.45 -1.57
CA LEU A 29 2.05 -15.21 -0.84
C LEU A 29 0.92 -14.39 -1.50
N TYR A 30 0.91 -14.33 -2.83
CA TYR A 30 -0.11 -13.59 -3.58
C TYR A 30 -1.40 -14.40 -3.82
N GLY A 31 -1.44 -15.68 -3.39
CA GLY A 31 -2.60 -16.55 -3.60
C GLY A 31 -2.78 -17.00 -5.04
N GLU A 32 -1.72 -16.92 -5.85
CA GLU A 32 -1.69 -17.34 -7.25
C GLU A 32 -1.39 -18.83 -7.40
N ALA A 33 -0.95 -19.50 -6.32
CA ALA A 33 -0.63 -20.92 -6.33
C ALA A 33 -1.89 -21.77 -6.44
N THR A 34 -1.86 -22.77 -7.32
CA THR A 34 -2.93 -23.78 -7.40
C THR A 34 -3.09 -24.51 -6.07
N PRO A 35 -4.23 -25.19 -5.80
CA PRO A 35 -4.41 -25.92 -4.55
C PRO A 35 -3.35 -27.01 -4.31
N GLY A 36 -2.86 -27.64 -5.38
CA GLY A 36 -1.79 -28.62 -5.34
C GLY A 36 -0.44 -28.00 -4.96
N GLU A 37 -0.05 -26.92 -5.63
CA GLU A 37 1.18 -26.17 -5.33
C GLU A 37 1.16 -25.59 -3.91
N SER A 38 0.04 -25.00 -3.50
CA SER A 38 -0.16 -24.50 -2.13
C SER A 38 0.04 -25.60 -1.08
N LYS A 39 -0.45 -26.82 -1.34
CA LYS A 39 -0.26 -27.97 -0.44
C LYS A 39 1.21 -28.41 -0.41
N ALA A 40 1.86 -28.52 -1.56
CA ALA A 40 3.28 -28.88 -1.66
C ALA A 40 4.19 -27.84 -0.99
N PHE A 41 3.86 -26.56 -1.14
CA PHE A 41 4.60 -25.48 -0.49
C PHE A 41 4.42 -25.49 1.04
N ARG A 42 3.21 -25.73 1.55
CA ARG A 42 2.98 -25.92 3.00
C ARG A 42 3.76 -27.11 3.58
N GLN A 43 3.86 -28.22 2.85
CA GLN A 43 4.68 -29.36 3.26
C GLN A 43 6.17 -28.99 3.33
N HIS A 44 6.64 -28.16 2.40
CA HIS A 44 8.00 -27.64 2.44
C HIS A 44 8.24 -26.68 3.60
N LEU A 45 7.30 -25.78 3.90
CA LEU A 45 7.37 -24.90 5.08
C LEU A 45 7.53 -25.69 6.39
N ALA A 46 6.92 -26.87 6.51
CA ALA A 46 7.11 -27.74 7.68
C ALA A 46 8.58 -28.19 7.84
N ASN A 47 9.31 -28.36 6.74
CA ASN A 47 10.66 -28.92 6.72
C ASN A 47 11.78 -27.90 6.47
N CYS A 48 11.47 -26.68 6.02
CA CYS A 48 12.45 -25.64 5.69
C CYS A 48 12.38 -24.46 6.66
N ALA A 49 13.40 -24.30 7.52
CA ALA A 49 13.47 -23.19 8.48
C ALA A 49 13.56 -21.82 7.80
N VAL A 50 14.38 -21.71 6.74
CA VAL A 50 14.54 -20.48 5.94
C VAL A 50 13.19 -19.95 5.46
N CYS A 51 12.40 -20.76 4.76
CA CYS A 51 11.13 -20.29 4.22
C CYS A 51 10.11 -19.94 5.32
N ARG A 52 10.21 -20.53 6.52
CA ARG A 52 9.37 -20.12 7.66
C ARG A 52 9.78 -18.75 8.18
N GLU A 53 11.08 -18.51 8.33
CA GLU A 53 11.60 -17.21 8.77
C GLU A 53 11.25 -16.11 7.77
N GLU A 54 11.40 -16.38 6.46
CA GLU A 54 10.96 -15.45 5.41
C GLU A 54 9.46 -15.18 5.50
N LEU A 55 8.62 -16.21 5.63
CA LEU A 55 7.17 -16.03 5.78
C LEU A 55 6.82 -15.17 7.01
N ALA A 56 7.51 -15.38 8.14
CA ALA A 56 7.32 -14.59 9.35
C ALA A 56 7.73 -13.12 9.15
N ALA A 57 8.88 -12.88 8.51
CA ALA A 57 9.36 -11.53 8.19
C ALA A 57 8.38 -10.77 7.28
N PHE A 58 7.80 -11.44 6.28
CA PHE A 58 6.74 -10.86 5.46
C PHE A 58 5.45 -10.57 6.24
N GLY A 59 5.14 -11.38 7.26
CA GLY A 59 4.03 -11.13 8.19
C GLY A 59 4.16 -9.77 8.89
N VAL A 60 5.35 -9.47 9.42
CA VAL A 60 5.65 -8.18 10.07
C VAL A 60 5.47 -7.00 9.10
N VAL A 61 5.93 -7.14 7.85
CA VAL A 61 5.73 -6.09 6.83
C VAL A 61 4.25 -5.87 6.53
N ARG A 62 3.45 -6.94 6.41
CA ARG A 62 2.00 -6.82 6.16
C ARG A 62 1.26 -6.15 7.32
N GLU A 63 1.67 -6.44 8.56
CA GLU A 63 1.13 -5.80 9.75
C GLU A 63 1.44 -4.29 9.74
N ALA A 64 2.70 -3.91 9.54
CA ALA A 64 3.11 -2.51 9.44
C ALA A 64 2.39 -1.74 8.31
N VAL A 65 2.21 -2.36 7.14
CA VAL A 65 1.42 -1.78 6.04
C VAL A 65 -0.06 -1.67 6.42
N GLY A 66 -0.59 -2.64 7.17
CA GLY A 66 -1.95 -2.62 7.70
C GLY A 66 -2.17 -1.46 8.67
N GLU A 67 -1.25 -1.27 9.62
CA GLU A 67 -1.24 -0.15 10.56
C GLU A 67 -1.15 1.19 9.83
N TRP A 68 -0.19 1.34 8.90
CA TRP A 68 -0.06 2.55 8.10
C TRP A 68 -1.32 2.85 7.29
N LYS A 69 -1.94 1.82 6.69
CA LYS A 69 -3.20 1.96 5.98
C LYS A 69 -4.33 2.38 6.92
N ALA A 70 -4.38 1.84 8.14
CA ALA A 70 -5.36 2.21 9.15
C ALA A 70 -5.15 3.65 9.62
N GLU A 71 -3.91 4.12 9.76
CA GLU A 71 -3.59 5.50 10.10
C GLU A 71 -3.97 6.45 8.96
N ALA A 72 -3.52 6.16 7.73
CA ALA A 72 -3.76 6.99 6.55
C ALA A 72 -5.25 7.08 6.17
N LEU A 73 -6.00 5.99 6.32
CA LEU A 73 -7.44 5.96 6.04
C LEU A 73 -8.28 6.33 7.26
N GLY A 74 -7.77 6.14 8.48
CA GLY A 74 -8.47 6.46 9.73
C GLY A 74 -8.55 7.96 10.01
N THR A 75 -7.68 8.77 9.39
CA THR A 75 -7.80 10.24 9.43
C THR A 75 -8.84 10.80 8.48
N VAL A 76 -9.31 10.00 7.51
CA VAL A 76 -10.50 10.38 6.76
C VAL A 76 -11.66 10.12 7.72
N PRO A 77 -12.46 11.13 8.12
CA PRO A 77 -13.65 10.89 8.92
C PRO A 77 -14.43 9.82 8.18
N SER A 78 -14.55 8.64 8.79
CA SER A 78 -15.39 7.58 8.28
C SER A 78 -16.77 8.20 8.19
N LEU A 79 -17.15 8.65 6.99
CA LEU A 79 -18.52 8.92 6.66
C LEU A 79 -19.19 7.60 6.97
N ASP A 80 -19.91 7.56 8.08
CA ASP A 80 -20.52 6.38 8.66
C ASP A 80 -21.72 5.99 7.78
N ILE A 81 -21.39 5.56 6.57
CA ILE A 81 -22.35 5.10 5.57
C ILE A 81 -22.91 3.75 6.01
N SER A 82 -22.23 3.05 6.93
CA SER A 82 -22.67 1.82 7.60
C SER A 82 -23.85 2.04 8.53
N GLU A 83 -23.86 3.11 9.34
CA GLU A 83 -24.94 3.31 10.32
C GLU A 83 -26.26 3.74 9.67
N ALA A 84 -26.21 4.41 8.52
CA ALA A 84 -27.38 4.70 7.68
C ALA A 84 -27.89 3.49 6.87
N LEU A 85 -27.14 2.38 6.83
CA LEU A 85 -27.46 1.19 6.01
C LEU A 85 -27.73 -0.07 6.84
N SER A 86 -27.67 -0.03 8.17
CA SER A 86 -28.23 -1.11 8.99
C SER A 86 -29.74 -1.17 8.71
N PRO A 87 -30.26 -2.24 8.06
CA PRO A 87 -31.69 -2.41 7.91
C PRO A 87 -32.22 -2.73 9.30
N VAL A 88 -32.68 -1.71 10.01
CA VAL A 88 -33.63 -1.95 11.10
C VAL A 88 -34.77 -2.69 10.45
N VAL A 89 -34.89 -3.98 10.77
CA VAL A 89 -36.03 -4.83 10.48
C VAL A 89 -37.21 -4.24 11.25
N SER A 90 -37.70 -3.11 10.78
CA SER A 90 -38.90 -2.46 11.24
C SER A 90 -39.98 -2.94 10.31
N SER A 91 -40.81 -3.85 10.82
CA SER A 91 -41.97 -4.47 10.19
C SER A 91 -43.10 -3.44 9.93
N ARG A 92 -42.77 -2.24 9.46
CA ARG A 92 -43.70 -1.15 9.25
C ARG A 92 -43.85 -0.91 7.74
N PRO A 93 -45.08 -0.95 7.18
CA PRO A 93 -45.31 -0.77 5.75
C PRO A 93 -44.80 0.60 5.29
N ALA A 94 -44.09 0.56 4.17
CA ALA A 94 -43.25 1.61 3.63
C ALA A 94 -44.02 2.87 3.18
N PRO A 95 -43.52 4.08 3.49
CA PRO A 95 -43.70 5.22 2.60
C PRO A 95 -42.64 5.16 1.48
N GLU A 96 -43.07 5.36 0.24
CA GLU A 96 -42.24 5.40 -0.96
C GLU A 96 -41.15 6.48 -0.89
N ARG A 97 -39.98 6.14 -0.36
CA ARG A 97 -38.80 7.01 -0.42
C ARG A 97 -38.05 6.72 -1.71
N LYS A 98 -38.01 7.75 -2.57
CA LYS A 98 -37.23 7.82 -3.81
C LYS A 98 -35.82 7.28 -3.57
N ARG A 99 -35.49 6.19 -4.26
CA ARG A 99 -34.17 5.54 -4.22
C ARG A 99 -33.10 6.59 -4.52
N SER A 100 -32.21 6.82 -3.57
CA SER A 100 -31.06 7.71 -3.74
C SER A 100 -30.16 7.17 -4.85
N ALA A 101 -29.75 8.04 -5.77
CA ALA A 101 -28.90 7.71 -6.92
C ALA A 101 -27.59 6.99 -6.52
N VAL A 102 -27.14 7.17 -5.29
CA VAL A 102 -25.94 6.52 -4.74
C VAL A 102 -26.13 5.01 -4.56
N ALA A 103 -27.34 4.56 -4.21
CA ALA A 103 -27.63 3.13 -4.07
C ALA A 103 -27.60 2.42 -5.43
N ALA A 104 -28.14 3.07 -6.47
CA ALA A 104 -28.09 2.55 -7.85
C ALA A 104 -26.66 2.48 -8.39
N LEU A 105 -25.81 3.46 -8.06
CA LEU A 105 -24.38 3.45 -8.42
C LEU A 105 -23.65 2.27 -7.75
N ARG A 106 -23.94 1.99 -6.48
CA ARG A 106 -23.31 0.89 -5.76
C ARG A 106 -23.69 -0.47 -6.32
N GLU A 107 -24.99 -0.68 -6.63
CA GLU A 107 -25.47 -1.89 -7.33
C GLU A 107 -24.84 -2.05 -8.72
N PHE A 108 -24.58 -0.94 -9.42
CA PHE A 108 -23.93 -0.96 -10.73
C PHE A 108 -22.47 -1.47 -10.64
N PHE A 109 -21.73 -1.05 -9.62
CA PHE A 109 -20.33 -1.49 -9.38
C PHE A 109 -20.24 -2.91 -8.82
N SER A 110 -21.20 -3.36 -8.01
CA SER A 110 -21.18 -4.72 -7.45
C SER A 110 -21.65 -5.80 -8.43
N LEU A 111 -22.43 -5.45 -9.46
CA LEU A 111 -23.00 -6.44 -10.38
C LEU A 111 -22.15 -6.79 -11.61
N SER A 112 -20.96 -6.20 -11.82
CA SER A 112 -20.29 -6.43 -13.12
C SER A 112 -18.74 -6.49 -13.11
N PRO A 113 -18.14 -7.69 -12.92
CA PRO A 113 -16.73 -7.94 -13.23
C PRO A 113 -16.37 -7.76 -14.73
N LEU A 114 -17.38 -7.61 -15.60
CA LEU A 114 -17.22 -7.31 -17.03
C LEU A 114 -16.72 -5.88 -17.32
N TRP A 115 -16.94 -4.91 -16.42
CA TRP A 115 -16.43 -3.54 -16.61
C TRP A 115 -14.92 -3.43 -16.40
N LEU A 116 -14.29 -4.36 -15.68
CA LEU A 116 -12.82 -4.45 -15.63
C LEU A 116 -12.22 -4.89 -16.98
N GLN A 117 -12.91 -5.77 -17.72
CA GLN A 117 -12.52 -6.14 -19.09
C GLN A 117 -12.75 -4.99 -20.08
N ALA A 118 -13.89 -4.29 -19.98
CA ALA A 118 -14.14 -3.10 -20.80
C ALA A 118 -13.19 -1.93 -20.44
N GLY A 119 -12.85 -1.79 -19.16
CA GLY A 119 -11.91 -0.80 -18.65
C GLY A 119 -10.49 -1.02 -19.14
N ALA A 120 -10.04 -2.27 -19.26
CA ALA A 120 -8.72 -2.58 -19.84
C ALA A 120 -8.62 -2.15 -21.30
N LEU A 121 -9.66 -2.38 -22.11
CA LEU A 121 -9.72 -1.91 -23.50
C LEU A 121 -9.78 -0.37 -23.60
N ALA A 122 -10.60 0.27 -22.76
CA ALA A 122 -10.68 1.73 -22.72
C ALA A 122 -9.34 2.34 -22.29
N ALA A 123 -8.69 1.80 -21.25
CA ALA A 123 -7.39 2.25 -20.78
C ALA A 123 -6.31 2.06 -21.86
N ALA A 124 -6.30 0.92 -22.56
CA ALA A 124 -5.40 0.70 -23.69
C ALA A 124 -5.63 1.73 -24.82
N LEU A 125 -6.89 2.06 -25.14
CA LEU A 125 -7.21 3.10 -26.12
C LEU A 125 -6.77 4.49 -25.64
N VAL A 126 -6.94 4.82 -24.37
CA VAL A 126 -6.45 6.09 -23.80
C VAL A 126 -4.92 6.15 -23.87
N VAL A 127 -4.22 5.08 -23.50
CA VAL A 127 -2.75 5.00 -23.60
C VAL A 127 -2.30 5.13 -25.06
N CYS A 128 -2.96 4.45 -26.01
CA CYS A 128 -2.69 4.60 -27.44
C CYS A 128 -2.95 6.02 -27.95
N ALA A 129 -4.03 6.66 -27.49
CA ALA A 129 -4.34 8.05 -27.84
C ALA A 129 -3.31 9.03 -27.27
N LEU A 130 -2.88 8.83 -26.01
CA LEU A 130 -1.81 9.61 -25.39
C LEU A 130 -0.47 9.38 -26.11
N ALA A 131 -0.14 8.14 -26.46
CA ALA A 131 1.05 7.82 -27.24
C ALA A 131 1.00 8.52 -28.62
N ALA A 132 -0.13 8.46 -29.32
CA ALA A 132 -0.30 9.18 -30.59
C ALA A 132 -0.16 10.71 -30.41
N LEU A 133 -0.70 11.28 -29.33
CA LEU A 133 -0.57 12.70 -28.97
C LEU A 133 0.89 13.09 -28.65
N THR A 134 1.67 12.20 -28.02
CA THR A 134 3.11 12.42 -27.78
C THR A 134 3.91 12.40 -29.09
N VAL A 135 3.60 11.47 -30.00
CA VAL A 135 4.24 11.40 -31.33
C VAL A 135 3.86 12.62 -32.17
N ALA A 136 2.62 13.10 -32.06
CA ALA A 136 2.14 14.28 -32.75
C ALA A 136 2.67 15.61 -32.17
N ARG A 137 3.53 15.59 -31.13
CA ARG A 137 4.05 16.79 -30.43
C ARG A 137 2.94 17.79 -30.08
N THR A 138 1.82 17.29 -29.57
CA THR A 138 0.76 18.17 -29.08
C THR A 138 1.16 18.74 -27.73
N GLU A 139 1.31 20.05 -27.65
CA GLU A 139 1.52 20.75 -26.38
C GLU A 139 0.14 21.00 -25.77
N VAL A 140 -0.17 20.26 -24.70
CA VAL A 140 -1.33 20.53 -23.85
C VAL A 140 -0.85 21.43 -22.72
N ARG A 141 -1.30 22.68 -22.71
CA ARG A 141 -1.02 23.61 -21.60
C ARG A 141 -2.31 23.82 -20.82
N TRP A 142 -2.25 23.54 -19.52
CA TRP A 142 -3.27 23.92 -18.57
C TRP A 142 -2.83 25.21 -17.90
N ASP A 143 -3.51 26.32 -18.17
CA ASP A 143 -3.25 27.61 -17.53
C ASP A 143 -4.46 28.09 -16.72
N SER A 144 -4.33 29.21 -16.02
CA SER A 144 -5.42 29.79 -15.23
C SER A 144 -6.62 30.25 -16.09
N ASN A 145 -6.50 30.24 -17.41
CA ASN A 145 -7.55 30.57 -18.37
C ASN A 145 -8.22 29.32 -18.97
N GLY A 146 -7.80 28.11 -18.56
CA GLY A 146 -8.39 26.84 -18.96
C GLY A 146 -7.42 25.92 -19.68
N LEU A 147 -7.97 24.93 -20.39
CA LEU A 147 -7.19 23.95 -21.13
C LEU A 147 -7.01 24.43 -22.58
N ALA A 148 -5.77 24.73 -22.96
CA ALA A 148 -5.39 25.11 -24.32
C ALA A 148 -4.73 23.93 -25.05
N PHE A 149 -5.34 23.48 -26.15
CA PHE A 149 -4.78 22.49 -27.06
C PHE A 149 -4.11 23.17 -28.26
N ARG A 150 -2.78 23.05 -28.38
CA ARG A 150 -2.05 23.53 -29.56
C ARG A 150 -1.68 22.35 -30.46
N THR A 151 -2.57 21.96 -31.37
CA THR A 151 -2.27 20.98 -32.42
C THR A 151 -1.48 21.67 -33.52
N GLY A 152 -0.16 21.53 -33.47
CA GLY A 152 0.77 22.19 -34.39
C GLY A 152 0.79 21.58 -35.80
N VAL A 153 -0.35 21.48 -36.49
CA VAL A 153 -0.35 21.35 -37.95
C VAL A 153 -0.21 22.78 -38.51
N LYS A 154 1.01 23.33 -38.43
CA LYS A 154 1.34 24.47 -39.27
C LYS A 154 1.39 23.94 -40.70
N GLU A 155 0.29 24.11 -41.43
CA GLU A 155 0.31 24.14 -42.87
C GLU A 155 1.48 25.06 -43.26
N ARG A 156 2.56 24.46 -43.79
CA ARG A 156 3.63 25.23 -44.40
C ARG A 156 3.06 25.82 -45.68
N VAL A 157 2.24 26.85 -45.55
CA VAL A 157 2.19 27.89 -46.57
C VAL A 157 3.59 28.46 -46.55
N VAL A 158 4.34 28.11 -47.59
CA VAL A 158 5.65 28.68 -47.90
C VAL A 158 5.40 30.13 -48.28
N GLU A 159 5.09 30.96 -47.29
CA GLU A 159 5.06 32.41 -47.46
C GLU A 159 6.49 32.90 -47.25
N LYS A 160 7.08 33.23 -48.39
CA LYS A 160 8.43 33.74 -48.58
C LYS A 160 8.53 35.15 -48.00
N GLU A 161 8.40 35.28 -46.69
CA GLU A 161 8.45 36.56 -46.00
C GLU A 161 9.81 36.75 -45.32
N ARG A 162 10.68 37.41 -46.09
CA ARG A 162 11.74 38.35 -45.68
C ARG A 162 12.08 38.36 -44.18
N ILE A 163 13.04 37.52 -43.83
CA ILE A 163 13.80 37.59 -42.58
C ILE A 163 14.51 38.96 -42.53
N VAL A 164 14.03 39.84 -41.66
CA VAL A 164 14.83 40.92 -41.08
C VAL A 164 15.72 40.27 -40.03
N GLN A 165 17.01 40.17 -40.34
CA GLN A 165 18.03 39.66 -39.43
C GLN A 165 18.16 40.60 -38.22
N ALA A 166 17.61 40.20 -37.08
CA ALA A 166 18.08 40.69 -35.79
C ALA A 166 19.40 39.96 -35.45
N PRO A 167 20.42 40.64 -34.88
CA PRO A 167 21.71 40.04 -34.57
C PRO A 167 21.50 38.87 -33.61
N GLY A 168 21.96 37.69 -34.06
CA GLY A 168 21.74 36.41 -33.39
C GLY A 168 22.26 36.40 -31.96
N GLN A 169 21.34 36.19 -31.01
CA GLN A 169 21.71 35.62 -29.73
C GLN A 169 22.36 34.27 -30.02
N ALA A 170 23.64 34.15 -29.72
CA ALA A 170 24.34 32.88 -29.74
C ALA A 170 23.56 31.90 -28.84
N GLY A 171 22.87 30.94 -29.46
CA GLY A 171 22.14 29.93 -28.73
C GLY A 171 23.10 29.16 -27.83
N TYR A 172 22.66 28.83 -26.62
CA TYR A 172 23.41 27.97 -25.72
C TYR A 172 23.75 26.65 -26.42
N THR A 173 25.01 26.21 -26.33
CA THR A 173 25.38 24.88 -26.82
C THR A 173 24.71 23.83 -25.93
N GLN A 174 24.48 22.63 -26.46
CA GLN A 174 23.90 21.53 -25.67
C GLN A 174 24.71 21.25 -24.40
N GLU A 175 26.04 21.34 -24.49
CA GLU A 175 26.94 21.21 -23.34
C GLU A 175 26.70 22.28 -22.26
N GLN A 176 26.40 23.52 -22.66
CA GLN A 176 26.06 24.59 -21.71
C GLN A 176 24.71 24.33 -21.04
N VAL A 177 23.73 23.83 -21.78
CA VAL A 177 22.42 23.47 -21.20
C VAL A 177 22.58 22.33 -20.20
N ASP A 178 23.32 21.28 -20.56
CA ASP A 178 23.54 20.13 -19.68
C ASP A 178 24.31 20.53 -18.40
N ALA A 179 25.28 21.44 -18.51
CA ALA A 179 25.99 22.00 -17.36
C ALA A 179 25.05 22.79 -16.43
N ILE A 180 24.17 23.63 -16.99
CA ILE A 180 23.19 24.41 -16.21
C ILE A 180 22.17 23.49 -15.52
N VAL A 181 21.69 22.45 -16.21
CA VAL A 181 20.75 21.48 -15.65
C VAL A 181 21.41 20.72 -14.51
N LYS A 182 22.64 20.22 -14.71
CA LYS A 182 23.39 19.50 -13.68
C LYS A 182 23.60 20.36 -12.43
N GLU A 183 24.02 21.61 -12.58
CA GLU A 183 24.22 22.54 -11.47
C GLU A 183 22.92 22.79 -10.68
N ASN A 184 21.80 22.99 -11.38
CA ASN A 184 20.51 23.22 -10.72
C ASN A 184 20.02 21.98 -9.95
N VAL A 185 20.17 20.79 -10.53
CA VAL A 185 19.80 19.53 -9.87
C VAL A 185 20.66 19.28 -8.63
N GLU A 186 21.98 19.49 -8.73
CA GLU A 186 22.89 19.34 -7.58
C GLU A 186 22.54 20.33 -6.46
N ARG A 187 22.18 21.57 -6.82
CA ARG A 187 21.75 22.60 -5.85
C ARG A 187 20.43 22.23 -5.16
N GLU A 188 19.46 21.70 -5.91
CA GLU A 188 18.16 21.30 -5.37
C GLU A 188 18.29 20.07 -4.45
N VAL A 189 19.07 19.07 -4.86
CA VAL A 189 19.34 17.87 -4.04
C VAL A 189 20.09 18.25 -2.76
N ALA A 190 21.06 19.15 -2.83
CA ALA A 190 21.77 19.64 -1.64
C ALA A 190 20.84 20.41 -0.69
N ALA A 191 19.92 21.21 -1.21
CA ALA A 191 18.94 21.95 -0.41
C ALA A 191 17.96 21.01 0.31
N GLU A 192 17.42 20.01 -0.40
CA GLU A 192 16.52 19.01 0.18
C GLU A 192 17.24 18.12 1.21
N HIS A 193 18.51 17.75 0.96
CA HIS A 193 19.31 17.01 1.94
C HIS A 193 19.54 17.81 3.23
N ALA A 194 19.91 19.08 3.13
CA ALA A 194 20.08 19.95 4.28
C ALA A 194 18.78 20.14 5.08
N LYS A 195 17.64 20.22 4.38
CA LYS A 195 16.31 20.30 5.02
C LYS A 195 15.95 19.00 5.74
N TRP A 196 16.23 17.85 5.14
CA TRP A 196 16.00 16.54 5.76
C TRP A 196 16.87 16.35 7.01
N GLU A 197 18.16 16.73 6.97
CA GLU A 197 19.04 16.67 8.14
C GLU A 197 18.56 17.57 9.28
N ALA A 198 18.06 18.77 8.97
CA ALA A 198 17.49 19.68 9.96
C ALA A 198 16.23 19.10 10.63
N ASP A 199 15.29 18.55 9.84
CA ASP A 199 14.07 17.92 10.37
C ASP A 199 14.40 16.68 11.21
N ASN A 200 15.31 15.83 10.72
CA ASN A 200 15.71 14.63 11.45
C ASN A 200 16.44 14.98 12.77
N GLY A 201 17.30 16.00 12.76
CA GLY A 201 17.90 16.55 13.98
C GLY A 201 16.87 17.02 15.00
N GLN A 202 15.82 17.71 14.54
CA GLN A 202 14.71 18.12 15.40
C GLN A 202 13.98 16.90 15.99
N ARG A 203 13.65 15.89 15.17
CA ARG A 203 13.00 14.66 15.64
C ARG A 203 13.83 13.91 16.68
N VAL A 204 15.14 13.79 16.46
CA VAL A 204 16.06 13.18 17.43
C VAL A 204 16.08 13.96 18.74
N SER A 205 16.11 15.30 18.69
CA SER A 205 16.10 16.13 19.91
C SER A 205 14.80 15.99 20.71
N VAL A 206 13.64 15.87 20.05
CA VAL A 206 12.33 15.64 20.69
C VAL A 206 12.28 14.27 21.35
N LEU A 207 12.76 13.22 20.65
CA LEU A 207 12.83 11.88 21.22
C LEU A 207 13.78 11.82 22.42
N GLU A 208 14.93 12.51 22.36
CA GLU A 208 15.86 12.57 23.50
C GLU A 208 15.24 13.30 24.69
N ALA A 209 14.52 14.41 24.47
CA ALA A 209 13.80 15.12 25.52
C ALA A 209 12.70 14.25 26.15
N ALA A 210 11.93 13.51 25.34
CA ALA A 210 10.90 12.57 25.81
C ALA A 210 11.50 11.44 26.65
N LEU A 211 12.62 10.86 26.23
CA LEU A 211 13.35 9.84 27.00
C LEU A 211 13.87 10.39 28.33
N LYS A 212 14.39 11.62 28.37
CA LYS A 212 14.80 12.28 29.62
C LYS A 212 13.62 12.48 30.56
N GLN A 213 12.46 12.90 30.05
CA GLN A 213 11.24 13.08 30.84
C GLN A 213 10.73 11.74 31.42
N GLN A 214 10.74 10.67 30.62
CA GLN A 214 10.36 9.33 31.08
C GLN A 214 11.30 8.79 32.17
N ARG A 215 12.61 9.03 32.03
CA ARG A 215 13.63 8.66 33.03
C ARG A 215 13.47 9.44 34.34
N SER A 216 13.08 10.72 34.30
CA SER A 216 12.79 11.49 35.52
C SER A 216 11.51 11.02 36.22
N ALA A 217 10.46 10.67 35.47
CA ALA A 217 9.19 10.19 36.04
C ALA A 217 9.34 8.85 36.76
N THR A 218 10.10 7.92 36.17
CA THR A 218 10.38 6.61 36.78
C THR A 218 11.24 6.72 38.04
N ARG A 219 12.16 7.69 38.12
CA ARG A 219 13.02 7.89 39.31
C ARG A 219 12.24 8.47 40.51
N GLY A 220 11.22 9.29 40.26
CA GLY A 220 10.37 9.87 41.33
C GLY A 220 9.33 8.90 41.91
N GLY A 221 8.92 7.88 41.14
CA GLY A 221 7.93 6.88 41.58
C GLY A 221 8.44 5.89 42.62
N ALA A 222 9.75 5.65 42.68
CA ALA A 222 10.34 4.70 43.62
C ALA A 222 10.32 5.15 45.10
N THR A 223 10.17 6.46 45.37
CA THR A 223 10.17 7.01 46.73
C THR A 223 8.80 7.13 47.39
N VAL A 224 7.68 7.00 46.66
CA VAL A 224 6.33 7.19 47.22
C VAL A 224 5.67 5.87 47.68
N ALA A 225 6.19 4.70 47.26
CA ALA A 225 5.62 3.40 47.63
C ALA A 225 5.97 2.90 49.05
N ARG A 226 6.67 3.69 49.89
CA ARG A 226 7.12 3.23 51.23
C ARG A 226 6.25 3.68 52.42
N GLN A 227 5.21 4.50 52.24
CA GLN A 227 4.51 5.10 53.40
C GLN A 227 3.04 4.77 53.63
N GLN A 228 2.39 3.88 52.85
CA GLN A 228 0.99 3.53 53.14
C GLN A 228 0.73 2.01 53.05
N THR A 229 1.05 1.31 54.13
CA THR A 229 0.40 0.04 54.48
C THR A 229 -0.20 0.14 55.88
N PRO A 230 -1.45 0.61 56.04
CA PRO A 230 -2.25 0.25 57.20
C PRO A 230 -2.76 -1.18 56.98
N ARG A 231 -2.02 -2.10 57.61
CA ARG A 231 -2.42 -3.44 58.07
C ARG A 231 -3.93 -3.56 58.26
N ARG A 232 -4.64 -4.19 57.31
CA ARG A 232 -6.03 -4.65 57.50
C ARG A 232 -6.06 -6.16 57.43
N SER A 233 -6.41 -6.74 58.58
CA SER A 233 -6.51 -8.16 58.86
C SER A 233 -7.56 -8.87 57.98
N ALA A 234 -7.19 -10.07 57.52
CA ALA A 234 -8.08 -11.17 57.16
C ALA A 234 -8.80 -11.71 58.44
N PRO A 235 -9.77 -12.66 58.39
CA PRO A 235 -10.06 -13.59 57.29
C PRO A 235 -11.56 -13.83 56.98
N GLY A 236 -11.83 -14.31 55.78
CA GLY A 236 -13.15 -14.75 55.34
C GLY A 236 -13.03 -15.72 54.18
N SER A 237 -13.01 -17.00 54.52
CA SER A 237 -13.03 -18.17 53.65
C SER A 237 -14.37 -18.31 52.92
N ALA A 238 -14.34 -18.31 51.60
CA ALA A 238 -15.27 -19.04 50.71
C ALA A 238 -14.62 -18.98 49.31
N GLU A 239 -14.03 -20.09 48.86
CA GLU A 239 -14.71 -20.97 47.91
C GLU A 239 -14.99 -20.26 46.58
N SER A 240 -13.99 -20.29 45.70
CA SER A 240 -14.17 -20.04 44.27
C SER A 240 -13.09 -20.83 43.54
N ALA A 241 -13.48 -22.02 43.10
CA ALA A 241 -12.76 -22.78 42.09
C ALA A 241 -12.76 -21.96 40.79
N GLN A 242 -11.76 -21.10 40.64
CA GLN A 242 -11.53 -20.34 39.43
C GLN A 242 -10.63 -21.15 38.52
N LEU A 243 -11.23 -21.64 37.45
CA LEU A 243 -10.59 -22.20 36.28
C LEU A 243 -9.36 -21.35 35.90
N VAL A 244 -8.22 -22.01 35.84
CA VAL A 244 -6.98 -21.50 35.24
C VAL A 244 -7.28 -21.26 33.76
N ALA A 245 -7.65 -20.02 33.44
CA ALA A 245 -7.71 -19.54 32.08
C ALA A 245 -6.28 -19.23 31.64
N ASP A 246 -5.80 -20.04 30.71
CA ASP A 246 -4.52 -19.90 30.03
C ASP A 246 -4.45 -18.54 29.30
N PRO A 247 -3.53 -17.62 29.67
CA PRO A 247 -3.41 -16.31 29.03
C PRO A 247 -2.81 -16.37 27.61
N PHE A 248 -2.42 -17.54 27.12
CA PHE A 248 -1.83 -17.73 25.79
C PHE A 248 -2.69 -18.50 24.80
N SER A 249 -3.97 -18.77 25.11
CA SER A 249 -4.87 -19.28 24.08
C SER A 249 -5.22 -18.12 23.13
N PRO A 250 -4.77 -18.11 21.86
CA PRO A 250 -5.20 -17.11 20.91
C PRO A 250 -6.71 -17.22 20.86
N ARG A 251 -7.38 -16.11 21.18
CA ARG A 251 -8.82 -15.97 21.03
C ARG A 251 -9.10 -16.21 19.54
N GLU A 252 -9.40 -17.45 19.18
CA GLU A 252 -9.89 -17.84 17.87
C GLU A 252 -11.26 -17.15 17.73
N GLU A 253 -11.19 -15.88 17.35
CA GLU A 253 -12.29 -15.16 16.77
C GLU A 253 -12.66 -15.98 15.53
N ARG A 254 -13.74 -16.75 15.69
CA ARG A 254 -14.28 -17.67 14.71
C ARG A 254 -14.85 -16.84 13.57
N VAL A 255 -13.96 -16.27 12.75
CA VAL A 255 -14.33 -15.60 11.50
C VAL A 255 -14.91 -16.71 10.61
N PRO A 256 -16.20 -16.64 10.23
CA PRO A 256 -16.81 -17.66 9.40
C PRO A 256 -15.99 -17.79 8.12
N ARG A 257 -15.52 -19.00 7.83
CA ARG A 257 -14.76 -19.26 6.61
C ARG A 257 -15.70 -19.05 5.44
N LEU A 258 -15.19 -18.44 4.35
CA LEU A 258 -15.97 -18.15 3.15
C LEU A 258 -16.68 -19.40 2.57
N THR A 259 -16.15 -20.58 2.84
CA THR A 259 -16.75 -21.88 2.49
C THR A 259 -18.07 -22.17 3.21
N ASP A 260 -18.25 -21.70 4.45
CA ASP A 260 -19.47 -21.90 5.22
C ASP A 260 -20.61 -21.01 4.71
N LEU A 261 -20.28 -19.84 4.16
CA LEU A 261 -21.24 -18.93 3.54
C LEU A 261 -21.68 -19.39 2.14
N LEU A 262 -20.82 -20.10 1.41
CA LEU A 262 -21.13 -20.61 0.08
C LEU A 262 -21.89 -21.95 0.11
N GLY A 263 -21.79 -22.71 1.21
CA GLY A 263 -22.54 -23.97 1.38
C GLY A 263 -24.05 -23.77 1.57
N ALA A 264 -24.48 -22.63 2.11
CA ALA A 264 -25.90 -22.35 2.40
C ALA A 264 -26.73 -21.97 1.16
N VAL A 265 -26.09 -21.60 0.04
CA VAL A 265 -26.79 -21.08 -1.15
C VAL A 265 -27.24 -22.20 -2.11
N ASN A 266 -26.78 -23.44 -1.93
CA ASN A 266 -27.06 -24.57 -2.84
C ASN A 266 -27.97 -25.66 -2.25
N ALA A 267 -28.71 -25.39 -1.18
CA ALA A 267 -29.72 -26.34 -0.72
C ALA A 267 -30.97 -26.25 -1.63
N PRO A 268 -31.37 -27.34 -2.33
CA PRO A 268 -32.65 -27.37 -3.04
C PRO A 268 -33.80 -27.31 -2.03
N GLN A 269 -34.79 -26.44 -2.29
CA GLN A 269 -36.07 -26.45 -1.58
C GLN A 269 -36.92 -27.64 -2.02
#